data_AF-A0A2G1ZTR0-F1
#
_entry.id   AF-A0A2G1ZTR0-F1
#
_cell.length_a   1.000
_cell.length_b   1.000
_cell.length_c   1.000
_cell.angle_alpha   90.00
_cell.angle_beta   90.00
_cell.angle_gamma   90.00
#
_symmetry.space_group_name_H-M   'P 1'
#
loop_
_entity.id
_entity.type
_entity.pdbx_description
1 polymer ?
#
loop_
_entity_poly.entity_id
_entity_poly.type
_entity_poly.pdbx_seq_one_letter_code
_entity_poly.pdbx_strand_id
1 'polypeptide(L)'
;MKQKINTNTNLLRLLGVTIVLNSVLLAFLIVFFMISFQFVWNDYSHFQTLTKQKEAVLQMNTALQVLQNDVQSIVRGNTHKKINEALVKNKELLDYWDDYVDISKESESDIDLSYIQEYEPMVANYRHAVTQTLLSYRQGKTAVANALYKSSVVHNFRRINYFIRDSLAEKTLAAQLYAEFKDFFPHNAVEYFVSYYDYY
;
A
#
# COMPACT_ATOMS: atom_id res chain seq x y z
N MET A 1 71.92 32.25 6.52
CA MET A 1 70.80 32.51 5.58
C MET A 1 70.21 31.25 4.93
N LYS A 2 71.00 30.26 4.49
CA LYS A 2 70.48 29.01 3.87
C LYS A 2 69.58 28.15 4.77
N GLN A 3 69.85 28.08 6.08
CA GLN A 3 69.09 27.24 7.01
C GLN A 3 67.63 27.73 7.19
N LYS A 4 67.40 29.06 7.21
CA LYS A 4 66.07 29.69 7.39
C LYS A 4 65.18 29.59 6.15
N ILE A 5 65.78 29.52 4.96
CA ILE A 5 65.06 29.35 3.68
C ILE A 5 64.54 27.90 3.55
N ASN A 6 65.34 26.92 3.97
CA ASN A 6 64.96 25.51 3.91
C ASN A 6 63.83 25.15 4.90
N THR A 7 63.77 25.82 6.05
CA THR A 7 62.66 25.65 7.01
C THR A 7 61.34 26.19 6.46
N ASN A 8 61.37 27.32 5.75
CA ASN A 8 60.18 27.92 5.15
C ASN A 8 59.61 27.11 3.98
N THR A 9 60.45 26.53 3.13
CA THR A 9 60.00 25.60 2.07
C THR A 9 59.45 24.30 2.62
N ASN A 10 60.02 23.76 3.71
CA ASN A 10 59.46 22.59 4.39
C ASN A 10 58.12 22.89 5.07
N LEU A 11 57.96 24.07 5.69
CA LEU A 11 56.69 24.54 6.25
C LEU A 11 55.60 24.70 5.19
N LEU A 12 55.93 25.29 4.03
CA LEU A 12 54.99 25.43 2.91
C LEU A 12 54.57 24.08 2.34
N ARG A 13 55.49 23.12 2.23
CA ARG A 13 55.16 21.75 1.82
C ARG A 13 54.29 21.04 2.85
N LEU A 14 54.57 21.20 4.14
CA LEU A 14 53.77 20.62 5.22
C LEU A 14 52.35 21.20 5.22
N LEU A 15 52.20 22.51 5.06
CA LEU A 15 50.91 23.19 4.94
C LEU A 15 50.13 22.71 3.71
N GLY A 16 50.81 22.56 2.55
CA GLY A 16 50.19 22.00 1.34
C GLY A 16 49.68 20.58 1.53
N VAL A 17 50.47 19.71 2.19
CA VAL A 17 50.06 18.33 2.51
C VAL A 17 48.86 18.31 3.47
N THR A 18 48.86 19.15 4.50
CA THR A 18 47.74 19.25 5.45
C THR A 18 46.46 19.75 4.79
N ILE A 19 46.55 20.73 3.88
CA ILE A 19 45.40 21.22 3.12
C ILE A 19 44.82 20.10 2.25
N VAL A 20 45.67 19.38 1.50
CA VAL A 20 45.24 18.27 0.65
C VAL A 20 44.60 17.15 1.49
N LEU A 21 45.21 16.77 2.62
CA LEU A 21 44.63 15.76 3.52
C LEU A 21 43.25 16.19 4.05
N ASN A 22 43.12 17.44 4.50
CA ASN A 22 41.85 17.97 5.00
C ASN A 22 40.78 18.03 3.91
N SER A 23 41.13 18.40 2.68
CA SER A 23 40.20 18.39 1.54
C SER A 23 39.74 16.98 1.18
N VAL A 24 40.64 15.99 1.22
CA VAL A 24 40.30 14.58 1.00
C VAL A 24 39.38 14.08 2.12
N LEU A 25 39.70 14.36 3.38
CA LEU A 25 38.85 13.99 4.52
C LEU A 25 37.45 14.61 4.43
N LEU A 26 37.37 15.89 4.04
CA LEU A 26 36.10 16.58 3.83
C LEU A 26 35.28 15.92 2.72
N ALA A 27 35.90 15.56 1.60
CA ALA A 27 35.23 14.85 0.51
C ALA A 27 34.70 13.49 0.97
N PHE A 28 35.47 12.73 1.74
CA PHE A 28 35.02 11.46 2.33
C PHE A 28 33.83 11.65 3.28
N LEU A 29 33.87 12.67 4.14
CA LEU A 29 32.77 12.98 5.05
C LEU A 29 31.48 13.37 4.29
N ILE A 30 31.60 14.14 3.21
CA ILE A 30 30.45 14.52 2.37
C ILE A 30 29.84 13.27 1.72
N VAL A 31 30.67 12.41 1.12
CA VAL A 31 30.19 11.16 0.48
C VAL A 31 29.55 10.23 1.51
N PHE A 32 30.18 10.07 2.69
CA PHE A 32 29.62 9.29 3.78
C PHE A 32 28.26 9.83 4.25
N PHE A 33 28.13 11.15 4.37
CA PHE A 33 26.87 11.79 4.75
C PHE A 33 25.80 11.64 3.67
N MET A 34 26.15 11.75 2.39
CA MET A 34 25.22 11.52 1.28
C MET A 34 24.71 10.08 1.25
N ILE A 35 25.59 9.08 1.42
CA ILE A 35 25.19 7.66 1.46
C ILE A 35 24.28 7.39 2.67
N SER A 36 24.66 7.90 3.84
CA SER A 36 23.87 7.73 5.07
C SER A 36 22.50 8.41 4.95
N PHE A 37 22.45 9.61 4.38
CA PHE A 37 21.21 10.32 4.12
C PHE A 37 20.32 9.58 3.12
N GLN A 38 20.89 9.04 2.04
CA GLN A 38 20.14 8.26 1.05
C GLN A 38 19.54 7.00 1.68
N PHE A 39 20.29 6.31 2.55
CA PHE A 39 19.82 5.13 3.26
C PHE A 39 18.63 5.47 4.18
N VAL A 40 18.79 6.49 5.03
CA VAL A 40 17.73 6.96 5.93
C VAL A 40 16.49 7.43 5.16
N TRP A 41 16.68 8.10 4.01
CA TRP A 41 15.58 8.56 3.17
C TRP A 41 14.80 7.39 2.56
N ASN A 42 15.49 6.34 2.13
CA ASN A 42 14.87 5.17 1.51
C ASN A 42 14.07 4.33 2.53
N ASP A 43 14.60 4.16 3.74
CA ASP A 43 13.87 3.48 4.83
C ASP A 43 12.62 4.28 5.24
N TYR A 44 12.76 5.61 5.30
CA TYR A 44 11.65 6.50 5.62
C TYR A 44 10.54 6.47 4.56
N SER A 45 10.87 6.49 3.27
CA SER A 45 9.88 6.41 2.20
C SER A 45 9.15 5.06 2.21
N HIS A 46 9.87 3.96 2.42
CA HIS A 46 9.28 2.62 2.51
C HIS A 46 8.29 2.50 3.69
N PHE A 47 8.67 3.01 4.86
CA PHE A 47 7.81 3.04 6.04
C PHE A 47 6.52 3.83 5.81
N GLN A 48 6.59 4.96 5.09
CA GLN A 48 5.40 5.73 4.73
C GLN A 48 4.44 4.96 3.82
N THR A 49 4.96 4.28 2.80
CA THR A 49 4.14 3.48 1.88
C THR A 49 3.42 2.35 2.61
N LEU A 50 4.13 1.61 3.46
CA LEU A 50 3.54 0.55 4.29
C LEU A 50 2.45 1.07 5.23
N THR A 51 2.65 2.25 5.81
CA THR A 51 1.66 2.87 6.69
C THR A 51 0.38 3.20 5.93
N LYS A 52 0.51 3.79 4.72
CA LYS A 52 -0.63 4.09 3.86
C LYS A 52 -1.36 2.82 3.41
N GLN A 53 -0.64 1.74 3.08
CA GLN A 53 -1.26 0.45 2.73
C GLN A 53 -2.10 -0.11 3.89
N LYS A 54 -1.56 -0.10 5.11
CA LYS A 54 -2.31 -0.56 6.30
C LYS A 54 -3.56 0.28 6.55
N GLU A 55 -3.45 1.60 6.42
CA GLU A 55 -4.59 2.50 6.57
C GLU A 55 -5.68 2.21 5.52
N ALA A 56 -5.29 2.01 4.25
CA ALA A 56 -6.22 1.67 3.18
C ALA A 56 -6.94 0.33 3.45
N VAL A 57 -6.20 -0.71 3.85
CA VAL A 57 -6.79 -2.01 4.21
C VAL A 57 -7.74 -1.90 5.42
N LEU A 58 -7.38 -1.10 6.42
CA LEU A 58 -8.23 -0.86 7.59
C LEU A 58 -9.53 -0.13 7.22
N GLN A 59 -9.45 0.90 6.39
CA GLN A 59 -10.61 1.63 5.89
C GLN A 59 -11.52 0.71 5.07
N MET A 60 -10.93 -0.12 4.21
CA MET A 60 -11.67 -1.08 3.41
C MET A 60 -12.39 -2.12 4.28
N ASN A 61 -11.73 -2.66 5.31
CA ASN A 61 -12.34 -3.58 6.28
C ASN A 61 -13.50 -2.93 7.05
N THR A 62 -13.35 -1.66 7.42
CA THR A 62 -14.41 -0.90 8.11
C THR A 62 -15.62 -0.70 7.20
N ALA A 63 -15.39 -0.27 5.95
CA ALA A 63 -16.44 -0.11 4.94
C ALA A 63 -17.17 -1.44 4.67
N LEU A 64 -16.44 -2.54 4.58
CA LEU A 64 -17.00 -3.89 4.43
C LEU A 64 -17.92 -4.28 5.57
N GLN A 65 -17.54 -4.04 6.82
CA GLN A 65 -18.39 -4.37 7.98
C GLN A 65 -19.70 -3.57 7.98
N VAL A 66 -19.62 -2.28 7.66
CA VAL A 66 -20.82 -1.43 7.56
C VAL A 66 -21.74 -1.92 6.44
N LEU A 67 -21.18 -2.26 5.28
CA LEU A 67 -21.93 -2.80 4.15
C LEU A 67 -22.58 -4.16 4.45
N GLN A 68 -21.92 -5.04 5.22
CA GLN A 68 -22.52 -6.31 5.64
C GLN A 68 -23.82 -6.09 6.40
N ASN A 69 -23.82 -5.16 7.35
CA ASN A 69 -24.99 -4.85 8.17
C ASN A 69 -26.14 -4.31 7.29
N ASP A 70 -25.82 -3.43 6.34
CA ASP A 70 -26.80 -2.86 5.42
C ASP A 70 -27.39 -3.93 4.48
N VAL A 71 -26.55 -4.80 3.92
CA VAL A 71 -26.98 -5.92 3.07
C VAL A 71 -27.93 -6.86 3.82
N GLN A 72 -27.60 -7.24 5.06
CA GLN A 72 -28.48 -8.06 5.89
C GLN A 72 -29.84 -7.37 6.14
N SER A 73 -29.84 -6.06 6.34
CA SER A 73 -31.07 -5.28 6.50
C SER A 73 -31.89 -5.21 5.21
N ILE A 74 -31.25 -5.13 4.04
CA ILE A 74 -31.91 -5.02 2.73
C ILE A 74 -32.54 -6.36 2.32
N VAL A 75 -31.84 -7.47 2.55
CA VAL A 75 -32.36 -8.83 2.31
C VAL A 75 -33.64 -9.08 3.11
N ARG A 76 -33.74 -8.52 4.32
CA ARG A 76 -34.92 -8.61 5.21
C ARG A 76 -36.09 -7.69 4.82
N GLY A 77 -36.04 -7.00 3.67
CA GLY A 77 -37.22 -6.34 3.08
C GLY A 77 -37.25 -4.81 3.14
N ASN A 78 -36.10 -4.14 3.21
CA ASN A 78 -36.04 -2.68 3.35
C ASN A 78 -36.18 -1.88 2.03
N THR A 79 -36.60 -0.61 2.17
CA THR A 79 -36.99 0.38 1.14
C THR A 79 -35.82 0.98 0.33
N HIS A 80 -36.16 1.52 -0.85
CA HIS A 80 -35.26 2.18 -1.82
C HIS A 80 -34.19 3.11 -1.21
N LYS A 81 -34.52 3.85 -0.14
CA LYS A 81 -33.59 4.73 0.58
C LYS A 81 -32.35 4.00 1.12
N LYS A 82 -32.53 2.83 1.74
CA LYS A 82 -31.43 2.02 2.29
C LYS A 82 -30.55 1.41 1.19
N ILE A 83 -31.14 1.10 0.02
CA ILE A 83 -30.36 0.62 -1.12
C ILE A 83 -29.49 1.76 -1.69
N ASN A 84 -30.01 2.98 -1.78
CA ASN A 84 -29.22 4.13 -2.21
C ASN A 84 -28.06 4.42 -1.24
N GLU A 85 -28.31 4.39 0.07
CA GLU A 85 -27.26 4.54 1.10
C GLU A 85 -26.19 3.44 0.98
N ALA A 86 -26.60 2.18 0.80
CA ALA A 86 -25.67 1.08 0.61
C ALA A 86 -24.88 1.20 -0.71
N LEU A 87 -25.49 1.71 -1.79
CA LEU A 87 -24.78 1.95 -3.06
C LEU A 87 -23.70 3.02 -2.94
N VAL A 88 -23.92 4.07 -2.13
CA VAL A 88 -22.89 5.09 -1.84
C VAL A 88 -21.70 4.44 -1.14
N LYS A 89 -21.96 3.65 -0.09
CA LYS A 89 -20.90 2.92 0.63
C LYS A 89 -20.17 1.90 -0.24
N ASN A 90 -20.87 1.27 -1.18
CA ASN A 90 -20.25 0.37 -2.15
C ASN A 90 -19.32 1.09 -3.11
N LYS A 91 -19.61 2.36 -3.42
CA LYS A 91 -18.70 3.20 -4.18
C LYS A 91 -17.47 3.54 -3.35
N GLU A 92 -17.64 3.97 -2.10
CA GLU A 92 -16.51 4.24 -1.19
C GLU A 92 -15.59 3.02 -1.04
N LEU A 93 -16.16 1.81 -0.92
CA LEU A 93 -15.40 0.56 -0.90
C LEU A 93 -14.53 0.37 -2.15
N LEU A 94 -15.08 0.67 -3.33
CA LEU A 94 -14.37 0.56 -4.60
C LEU A 94 -13.28 1.64 -4.72
N ASP A 95 -13.54 2.83 -4.20
CA ASP A 95 -12.56 3.92 -4.16
C ASP A 95 -11.37 3.53 -3.26
N TYR A 96 -11.62 2.91 -2.09
CA TYR A 96 -10.54 2.38 -1.22
C TYR A 96 -9.74 1.25 -1.87
N TRP A 97 -10.37 0.42 -2.69
CA TRP A 97 -9.67 -0.60 -3.47
C TRP A 97 -8.72 0.06 -4.49
N ASP A 98 -9.20 1.07 -5.21
CA ASP A 98 -8.41 1.79 -6.22
C ASP A 98 -7.18 2.45 -5.57
N ASP A 99 -7.37 3.11 -4.41
CA ASP A 99 -6.27 3.68 -3.63
C ASP A 99 -5.25 2.61 -3.18
N TYR A 100 -5.73 1.47 -2.68
CA TYR A 100 -4.85 0.36 -2.28
C TYR A 100 -4.04 -0.18 -3.47
N VAL A 101 -4.66 -0.32 -4.64
CA VAL A 101 -4.01 -0.77 -5.86
C VAL A 101 -2.91 0.20 -6.29
N ASP A 102 -3.18 1.50 -6.26
CA ASP A 102 -2.22 2.51 -6.68
C ASP A 102 -1.04 2.61 -5.71
N ILE A 103 -1.28 2.61 -4.40
CA ILE A 103 -0.21 2.56 -3.39
C ILE A 103 0.65 1.31 -3.57
N SER A 104 0.04 0.17 -3.88
CA SER A 104 0.76 -1.10 -4.04
C SER A 104 1.61 -1.14 -5.32
N LYS A 105 1.20 -0.46 -6.39
CA LYS A 105 2.03 -0.27 -7.59
C LYS A 105 3.23 0.65 -7.35
N GLU A 106 3.09 1.61 -6.44
CA GLU A 106 4.20 2.47 -6.01
C GLU A 106 5.19 1.74 -5.08
N SER A 107 4.74 0.67 -4.42
CA SER A 107 5.62 -0.22 -3.66
C SER A 107 6.37 -1.15 -4.62
N GLU A 108 7.70 -1.25 -4.54
CA GLU A 108 8.51 -2.22 -5.31
C GLU A 108 8.30 -3.69 -4.85
N SER A 109 7.16 -3.98 -4.20
CA SER A 109 6.80 -5.29 -3.66
C SER A 109 6.04 -6.11 -4.71
N ASP A 110 6.72 -7.10 -5.31
CA ASP A 110 6.10 -8.04 -6.27
C ASP A 110 4.93 -8.84 -5.66
N ILE A 111 4.95 -9.01 -4.34
CA ILE A 111 3.95 -9.78 -3.58
C ILE A 111 2.58 -9.10 -3.69
N ASP A 112 2.49 -7.78 -3.49
CA ASP A 112 1.20 -7.07 -3.51
C ASP A 112 0.58 -7.02 -4.91
N LEU A 113 1.41 -6.91 -5.95
CA LEU A 113 0.97 -6.89 -7.34
C LEU A 113 0.35 -8.20 -7.80
N SER A 114 0.87 -9.34 -7.32
CA SER A 114 0.31 -10.66 -7.65
C SER A 114 -1.12 -10.83 -7.13
N TYR A 115 -1.40 -10.33 -5.92
CA TYR A 115 -2.74 -10.36 -5.34
C TYR A 115 -3.71 -9.45 -6.08
N ILE A 116 -3.28 -8.24 -6.41
CA ILE A 116 -4.12 -7.32 -7.18
C ILE A 116 -4.56 -7.95 -8.50
N GLN A 117 -3.65 -8.64 -9.20
CA GLN A 117 -3.96 -9.33 -10.46
C GLN A 117 -4.99 -10.45 -10.27
N GLU A 118 -4.96 -11.17 -9.15
CA GLU A 118 -5.91 -12.24 -8.85
C GLU A 118 -7.33 -11.70 -8.61
N TYR A 119 -7.46 -10.56 -7.94
CA TYR A 119 -8.76 -10.08 -7.45
C TYR A 119 -9.39 -8.97 -8.28
N GLU A 120 -8.62 -8.26 -9.09
CA GLU A 120 -9.11 -7.24 -10.03
C GLU A 120 -10.33 -7.73 -10.84
N PRO A 121 -10.33 -8.93 -11.44
CA PRO A 121 -11.50 -9.41 -12.19
C PRO A 121 -12.78 -9.51 -11.34
N MET A 122 -12.65 -9.89 -10.07
CA MET A 122 -13.79 -10.02 -9.17
C MET A 122 -14.32 -8.64 -8.74
N VAL A 123 -13.42 -7.71 -8.43
CA VAL A 123 -13.76 -6.33 -8.09
C VAL A 123 -14.35 -5.59 -9.29
N ALA A 124 -13.84 -5.81 -10.50
CA ALA A 124 -14.38 -5.27 -11.74
C ALA A 124 -15.83 -5.74 -12.00
N ASN A 125 -16.11 -7.04 -11.80
CA ASN A 125 -17.47 -7.58 -11.90
C ASN A 125 -18.42 -6.94 -10.88
N TYR A 126 -17.93 -6.70 -9.66
CA TYR A 126 -18.71 -6.02 -8.64
C TYR A 126 -18.99 -4.56 -8.97
N ARG A 127 -17.97 -3.82 -9.42
CA ARG A 127 -18.09 -2.46 -9.91
C ARG A 127 -19.16 -2.37 -11.00
N HIS A 128 -19.10 -3.27 -11.97
CA HIS A 128 -20.10 -3.35 -13.03
C HIS A 128 -21.52 -3.55 -12.47
N ALA A 129 -21.72 -4.46 -11.53
CA ALA A 129 -23.03 -4.70 -10.90
C ALA A 129 -23.57 -3.45 -10.16
N VAL A 130 -22.71 -2.76 -9.42
CA VAL A 130 -23.04 -1.50 -8.72
C VAL A 130 -23.43 -0.41 -9.72
N THR A 131 -22.64 -0.23 -10.79
CA THR A 131 -22.91 0.75 -11.84
C THR A 131 -24.24 0.48 -12.54
N GLN A 132 -24.52 -0.76 -12.95
CA GLN A 132 -25.79 -1.10 -13.60
C GLN A 132 -27.00 -0.86 -12.70
N THR A 133 -26.85 -1.13 -11.40
CA THR A 133 -27.90 -0.84 -10.41
C THR A 133 -28.15 0.67 -10.31
N LEU A 134 -27.10 1.47 -10.20
CA LEU A 134 -27.19 2.94 -10.15
C LEU A 134 -27.83 3.53 -11.42
N LEU A 135 -27.40 3.06 -12.59
CA LEU A 135 -27.97 3.50 -13.88
C LEU A 135 -29.47 3.17 -13.97
N SER A 136 -29.87 1.99 -13.50
CA SER A 136 -31.27 1.57 -13.46
C SER A 136 -32.11 2.49 -12.57
N TYR A 137 -31.58 2.90 -11.40
CA TYR A 137 -32.26 3.89 -10.56
C TYR A 137 -32.35 5.28 -11.20
N ARG A 138 -31.27 5.75 -11.86
CA ARG A 138 -31.28 7.04 -12.57
C ARG A 138 -32.30 7.07 -13.71
N GLN A 139 -32.55 5.92 -14.35
CA GLN A 139 -33.57 5.77 -15.39
C GLN A 139 -35.00 5.59 -14.84
N GLY A 140 -35.20 5.64 -13.51
CA GLY A 140 -36.51 5.39 -12.88
C GLY A 140 -36.95 3.92 -12.86
N LYS A 141 -36.10 2.98 -13.29
CA LYS A 141 -36.39 1.52 -13.34
C LYS A 141 -36.14 0.86 -11.98
N THR A 142 -36.86 1.29 -10.95
CA THR A 142 -36.64 0.88 -9.55
C THR A 142 -36.78 -0.63 -9.32
N ALA A 143 -37.75 -1.29 -9.96
CA ALA A 143 -37.94 -2.75 -9.84
C ALA A 143 -36.73 -3.53 -10.39
N VAL A 144 -36.20 -3.12 -11.54
CA VAL A 144 -35.01 -3.72 -12.17
C VAL A 144 -33.77 -3.48 -11.31
N ALA A 145 -33.59 -2.25 -10.84
CA ALA A 145 -32.48 -1.91 -9.95
C ALA A 145 -32.51 -2.74 -8.65
N ASN A 146 -33.68 -2.89 -8.02
CA ASN A 146 -33.84 -3.70 -6.82
C ASN A 146 -33.49 -5.18 -7.07
N ALA A 147 -33.87 -5.72 -8.24
CA ALA A 147 -33.54 -7.09 -8.61
C ALA A 147 -32.03 -7.26 -8.82
N LEU A 148 -31.39 -6.38 -9.60
CA LEU A 148 -29.94 -6.39 -9.86
C LEU A 148 -29.12 -6.24 -8.57
N TYR A 149 -29.54 -5.36 -7.67
CA TYR A 149 -28.89 -5.20 -6.38
C TYR A 149 -28.92 -6.51 -5.58
N LYS A 150 -30.10 -7.15 -5.46
CA LYS A 150 -30.28 -8.38 -4.70
C LYS A 150 -29.59 -9.59 -5.34
N SER A 151 -29.60 -9.72 -6.67
CA SER A 151 -29.03 -10.87 -7.36
C SER A 151 -27.53 -10.75 -7.55
N SER A 152 -27.03 -9.56 -7.90
CA SER A 152 -25.68 -9.38 -8.40
C SER A 152 -24.79 -8.65 -7.40
N VAL A 153 -25.25 -7.53 -6.83
CA VAL A 153 -24.45 -6.77 -5.86
C VAL A 153 -24.32 -7.57 -4.56
N VAL A 154 -25.42 -8.03 -3.96
CA VAL A 154 -25.37 -8.81 -2.70
C VAL A 154 -24.59 -10.12 -2.84
N HIS A 155 -24.72 -10.81 -3.99
CA HIS A 155 -24.01 -12.07 -4.23
C HIS A 155 -22.50 -11.84 -4.34
N ASN A 156 -22.07 -10.93 -5.22
CA ASN A 156 -20.65 -10.62 -5.41
C ASN A 156 -20.04 -9.98 -4.16
N PHE A 157 -20.80 -9.15 -3.44
CA PHE A 157 -20.38 -8.56 -2.17
C PHE A 157 -19.97 -9.64 -1.17
N ARG A 158 -20.76 -10.71 -0.99
CA ARG A 158 -20.39 -11.79 -0.06
C ARG A 158 -19.07 -12.45 -0.45
N ARG A 159 -18.88 -12.73 -1.75
CA ARG A 159 -17.63 -13.34 -2.26
C ARG A 159 -16.43 -12.44 -2.02
N ILE A 160 -16.54 -11.15 -2.37
CA ILE A 160 -15.50 -10.13 -2.13
C ILE A 160 -15.24 -9.94 -0.65
N ASN A 161 -16.26 -9.98 0.18
CA ASN A 161 -16.11 -9.76 1.61
C ASN A 161 -15.30 -10.87 2.29
N TYR A 162 -15.67 -12.14 2.08
CA TYR A 162 -14.91 -13.27 2.61
C TYR A 162 -13.46 -13.20 2.13
N PHE A 163 -13.30 -12.88 0.85
CA PHE A 163 -12.01 -12.79 0.21
C PHE A 163 -11.11 -11.69 0.81
N ILE A 164 -11.57 -10.43 0.83
CA ILE A 164 -10.78 -9.30 1.35
C ILE A 164 -10.45 -9.49 2.83
N ARG A 165 -11.44 -9.95 3.62
CA ARG A 165 -11.25 -10.11 5.07
C ARG A 165 -10.20 -11.17 5.39
N ASP A 166 -10.27 -12.34 4.77
CA ASP A 166 -9.38 -13.46 5.11
C ASP A 166 -8.02 -13.31 4.42
N SER A 167 -7.96 -12.86 3.17
CA SER A 167 -6.70 -12.85 2.42
C SER A 167 -5.94 -11.53 2.53
N LEU A 168 -6.61 -10.38 2.40
CA LEU A 168 -5.91 -9.10 2.36
C LEU A 168 -5.41 -8.68 3.75
N ALA A 169 -6.26 -8.83 4.77
CA ALA A 169 -5.93 -8.42 6.13
C ALA A 169 -4.80 -9.28 6.73
N GLU A 170 -4.83 -10.59 6.53
CA GLU A 170 -3.79 -11.51 7.03
C GLU A 170 -2.45 -11.31 6.31
N LYS A 171 -2.48 -11.13 4.98
CA LYS A 171 -1.25 -11.01 4.18
C LYS A 171 -0.61 -9.63 4.31
N THR A 172 -1.38 -8.56 4.48
CA THR A 172 -0.83 -7.22 4.79
C THR A 172 -0.12 -7.23 6.14
N LEU A 173 -0.71 -7.90 7.14
CA LEU A 173 -0.10 -8.05 8.45
C LEU A 173 1.17 -8.93 8.39
N ALA A 174 1.15 -10.00 7.60
CA ALA A 174 2.32 -10.84 7.38
C ALA A 174 3.45 -10.08 6.67
N ALA A 175 3.15 -9.27 5.65
CA ALA A 175 4.12 -8.45 4.93
C ALA A 175 4.76 -7.40 5.86
N GLN A 176 3.95 -6.77 6.72
CA GLN A 176 4.45 -5.89 7.77
C GLN A 176 5.44 -6.60 8.70
N LEU A 177 5.06 -7.77 9.22
CA LEU A 177 5.91 -8.53 10.14
C LEU A 177 7.21 -8.95 9.46
N TYR A 178 7.15 -9.36 8.19
CA TYR A 178 8.35 -9.69 7.41
C TYR A 178 9.30 -8.50 7.27
N ALA A 179 8.78 -7.30 6.94
CA ALA A 179 9.59 -6.09 6.84
C ALA A 179 10.25 -5.75 8.18
N GLU A 180 9.46 -5.74 9.28
CA GLU A 180 9.98 -5.49 10.63
C GLU A 180 11.05 -6.54 11.02
N PHE A 181 10.82 -7.82 10.74
CA PHE A 181 11.79 -8.88 11.04
C PHE A 181 13.07 -8.79 10.20
N LYS A 182 12.98 -8.34 8.94
CA LYS A 182 14.15 -8.14 8.08
C LYS A 182 15.02 -6.97 8.57
N ASP A 183 14.40 -5.91 9.08
CA ASP A 183 15.11 -4.78 9.68
C ASP A 183 15.74 -5.13 11.03
N PHE A 184 15.06 -5.95 11.84
CA PHE A 184 15.60 -6.43 13.11
C PHE A 184 16.72 -7.48 12.95
N PHE A 185 16.68 -8.28 11.88
CA PHE A 185 17.62 -9.37 11.64
C PHE A 185 18.25 -9.32 10.24
N PRO A 186 19.01 -8.26 9.91
CA PRO A 186 19.50 -8.01 8.55
C PRO A 186 20.54 -9.01 8.04
N HIS A 187 21.13 -9.81 8.94
CA HIS A 187 22.11 -10.84 8.61
C HIS A 187 21.55 -12.27 8.66
N ASN A 188 20.25 -12.42 8.96
CA ASN A 188 19.58 -13.70 9.04
C ASN A 188 18.69 -13.90 7.81
N ALA A 189 18.48 -15.15 7.40
CA ALA A 189 17.55 -15.49 6.34
C ALA A 189 16.10 -15.37 6.85
N VAL A 190 15.60 -14.14 6.88
CA VAL A 190 14.18 -13.87 7.08
C VAL A 190 13.51 -14.07 5.72
N GLU A 191 12.62 -15.05 5.62
CA GLU A 191 11.89 -15.40 4.40
C GLU A 191 10.39 -15.17 4.58
N TYR A 192 9.73 -14.69 3.52
CA TYR A 192 8.30 -14.47 3.52
C TYR A 192 7.59 -15.70 2.97
N PHE A 193 6.91 -16.46 3.84
CA PHE A 193 6.19 -17.66 3.45
C PHE A 193 4.68 -17.41 3.52
N VAL A 194 4.05 -17.27 2.35
CA VAL A 194 2.59 -17.23 2.24
C VAL A 194 2.12 -18.48 1.50
N SER A 195 1.02 -19.04 1.99
CA SER A 195 0.32 -20.15 1.37
C SER A 195 0.10 -19.87 -0.12
N TYR A 196 0.67 -20.72 -0.99
CA TYR A 196 0.37 -20.78 -2.42
C TYR A 196 -0.98 -21.45 -2.72
N TYR A 197 -1.78 -21.78 -1.70
CA TYR A 197 -2.96 -22.64 -1.82
C TYR A 197 -4.30 -21.94 -2.05
N ASP A 198 -4.34 -20.64 -2.32
CA ASP A 198 -5.61 -19.97 -2.66
C ASP A 198 -6.09 -20.29 -4.09
N TYR A 199 -5.28 -21.00 -4.88
CA TYR A 199 -5.56 -21.32 -6.28
C TYR A 199 -6.27 -22.67 -6.48
N TYR A 200 -7.42 -22.89 -5.82
CA TYR A 200 -8.43 -23.92 -6.17
C TYR A 200 -9.80 -23.57 -5.57
#